data_AF-A0A5C3L0F6-F1
#
_entry.id   AF-A0A5C3L0F6-F1
#
_cell.length_a   1.000
_cell.length_b   1.000
_cell.length_c   1.000
_cell.angle_alpha   90.00
_cell.angle_beta   90.00
_cell.angle_gamma   90.00
#
_symmetry.space_group_name_H-M   'P 1'
#
loop_
_entity.id
_entity.type
_entity.pdbx_description
1 polymer ?
#
loop_
_entity_poly.entity_id
_entity_poly.type
_entity_poly.pdbx_seq_one_letter_code
_entity_poly.pdbx_strand_id
1 'polypeptide(L)'
;MKASKYIAAVLPFVGSAWSSVKLDPSLIPKIGDALPIFKLGSPSTFQVDYLNELLQETNPGVKFDRNETLGPDLYAYNGDRLVGWVTAGGETNWFPNLDGIEPLTGKDIDISRVNEFLSRTEAFPQDDTKFSIVPGSTLYGNTVTSRDPKEVAANLTTPQVYLTHGIIERTIDFKGQTYPICGPGSRASFGIGAQQQLLALSHRWNPAGITDQLIKPTSTTRIIRTLTKELEPIGQPAGSEVVIDKVDVCFYDSGESFIQPVYRFSGVTHGNFTKVTVPPRVVAFLSIGEGSPEALPPVLKLEEGPPPTDHFVSQPPPADEQLKARGVKPRLSVARYVVRNDIQQWVTSGQTFWSNLGSGLVDWSDDQWFWSHPFLYTTSKDSFINRADIALTEAHGNYHLFSTSSNCCDLVSIDPDFPNTPTSGYGGGARGRLGYWIIHSCSVIPTPVDFSAANFNRAFDPWWDVFNGMHAVLSYRTQMLIADGATASTARAISLGVPVVGAWLQAVITDSIYRGRPTYFDTNVNRIQPYGRPSAMFPCGHGDDRVWQTDNLGRPGCLTVVWYDN
;
A
#
# COMPACT_ATOMS: atom_id res chain seq x y z
N MET A 1 34.04 -51.78 -52.87
CA MET A 1 33.86 -50.48 -52.21
C MET A 1 32.45 -50.00 -52.53
N LYS A 2 31.55 -50.00 -51.54
CA LYS A 2 30.15 -49.58 -51.67
C LYS A 2 29.92 -48.40 -50.72
N ALA A 3 29.40 -47.30 -51.26
CA ALA A 3 29.13 -46.07 -50.53
C ALA A 3 27.89 -46.21 -49.64
N SER A 4 28.03 -45.88 -48.35
CA SER A 4 26.93 -45.78 -47.38
C SER A 4 26.30 -44.40 -47.46
N LYS A 5 24.97 -44.35 -47.65
CA LYS A 5 24.16 -43.14 -47.56
C LYS A 5 23.70 -42.97 -46.11
N TYR A 6 24.19 -41.94 -45.42
CA TYR A 6 23.57 -41.45 -44.20
C TYR A 6 22.52 -40.39 -44.56
N ILE A 7 21.26 -40.70 -44.29
CA ILE A 7 20.15 -39.73 -44.29
C ILE A 7 20.18 -39.09 -42.90
N ALA A 8 20.59 -37.82 -42.83
CA ALA A 8 20.39 -37.00 -41.65
C ALA A 8 18.92 -36.59 -41.58
N ALA A 9 18.19 -37.12 -40.61
CA ALA A 9 16.86 -36.65 -40.26
C ALA A 9 17.00 -35.27 -39.60
N VAL A 10 16.60 -34.22 -40.33
CA VAL A 10 16.36 -32.90 -39.76
C VAL A 10 15.05 -32.98 -38.97
N LEU A 11 15.15 -33.18 -37.66
CA LEU A 11 14.04 -32.96 -36.74
C LEU A 11 13.77 -31.46 -36.70
N PRO A 12 12.56 -30.98 -37.04
CA PRO A 12 12.19 -29.61 -36.73
C PRO A 12 12.15 -29.50 -35.21
N PHE A 13 13.03 -28.68 -34.64
CA PHE A 13 12.82 -28.08 -33.33
C PHE A 13 11.53 -27.26 -33.44
N VAL A 14 10.39 -27.90 -33.14
CA VAL A 14 9.19 -27.18 -32.77
C VAL A 14 9.59 -26.45 -31.50
N GLY A 15 9.86 -25.15 -31.62
CA GLY A 15 10.13 -24.29 -30.48
C GLY A 15 9.01 -24.51 -29.48
N SER A 16 9.32 -25.20 -28.39
CA SER A 16 8.46 -25.28 -27.23
C SER A 16 8.26 -23.82 -26.85
N ALA A 17 7.06 -23.27 -27.06
CA ALA A 17 6.74 -21.98 -26.49
C ALA A 17 6.90 -22.18 -24.98
N TRP A 18 7.99 -21.67 -24.42
CA TRP A 18 8.22 -21.70 -22.99
C TRP A 18 7.06 -20.92 -22.40
N SER A 19 6.13 -21.59 -21.71
CA SER A 19 5.01 -20.89 -21.09
C SER A 19 5.61 -19.95 -20.05
N SER A 20 5.34 -18.65 -20.18
CA SER A 20 5.82 -17.62 -19.24
C SER A 20 5.22 -17.77 -17.84
N VAL A 21 4.34 -18.75 -17.63
CA VAL A 21 3.69 -19.08 -16.37
C VAL A 21 4.02 -20.52 -15.98
N LYS A 22 4.57 -20.71 -14.78
CA LYS A 22 4.73 -22.02 -14.12
C LYS A 22 3.69 -22.17 -13.02
N LEU A 23 2.93 -23.26 -13.05
CA LEU A 23 1.92 -23.60 -12.05
C LEU A 23 1.94 -25.12 -11.83
N ASP A 24 2.19 -25.55 -10.60
CA ASP A 24 2.01 -26.95 -10.20
C ASP A 24 0.50 -27.23 -9.98
N PRO A 25 -0.12 -28.15 -10.75
CA PRO A 25 -1.51 -28.55 -10.56
C PRO A 25 -1.86 -29.00 -9.14
N SER A 26 -0.88 -29.50 -8.37
CA SER A 26 -1.06 -29.97 -7.00
C SER A 26 -1.42 -28.84 -6.02
N LEU A 27 -1.10 -27.60 -6.37
CA LEU A 27 -1.41 -26.42 -5.55
C LEU A 27 -2.92 -26.08 -5.57
N ILE A 28 -3.67 -26.52 -6.59
CA ILE A 28 -5.08 -26.16 -6.73
C ILE A 28 -5.92 -27.02 -5.76
N PRO A 29 -6.60 -26.40 -4.77
CA PRO A 29 -7.42 -27.14 -3.82
C PRO A 29 -8.56 -27.90 -4.53
N LYS A 30 -8.78 -29.15 -4.13
CA LYS A 30 -9.90 -29.96 -4.65
C LYS A 30 -11.16 -29.67 -3.84
N ILE A 31 -12.17 -29.13 -4.50
CA ILE A 31 -13.46 -28.79 -3.87
C ILE A 31 -14.50 -29.76 -4.43
N GLY A 32 -14.99 -30.65 -3.56
CA GLY A 32 -15.89 -31.74 -3.96
C GLY A 32 -17.36 -31.32 -4.06
N ASP A 33 -17.74 -30.24 -3.39
CA ASP A 33 -19.11 -29.77 -3.26
C ASP A 33 -19.33 -28.43 -3.97
N ALA A 34 -20.58 -28.17 -4.37
CA ALA A 34 -20.99 -26.84 -4.78
C ALA A 34 -20.98 -25.89 -3.57
N LEU A 35 -20.48 -24.66 -3.76
CA LEU A 35 -20.37 -23.63 -2.71
C LEU A 35 -21.46 -22.56 -2.88
N PRO A 36 -21.97 -21.98 -1.79
CA PRO A 36 -23.05 -20.99 -1.84
C PRO A 36 -22.61 -19.64 -2.41
N ILE A 37 -23.59 -18.83 -2.79
CA ILE A 37 -23.43 -17.39 -3.05
C ILE A 37 -24.19 -16.63 -1.96
N PHE A 38 -23.65 -15.49 -1.54
CA PHE A 38 -24.34 -14.55 -0.66
C PHE A 38 -24.66 -13.25 -1.39
N LYS A 39 -25.82 -12.68 -1.12
CA LYS A 39 -26.22 -11.37 -1.64
C LYS A 39 -25.96 -10.31 -0.57
N LEU A 40 -25.30 -9.22 -0.97
CA LEU A 40 -25.07 -8.06 -0.12
C LEU A 40 -26.34 -7.22 -0.01
N GLY A 41 -26.64 -6.79 1.22
CA GLY A 41 -27.63 -5.77 1.52
C GLY A 41 -27.07 -4.36 1.32
N SER A 42 -27.88 -3.36 1.67
CA SER A 42 -27.44 -1.96 1.67
C SER A 42 -26.28 -1.75 2.65
N PRO A 43 -25.34 -0.83 2.35
CA PRO A 43 -24.30 -0.47 3.28
C PRO A 43 -24.86 -0.07 4.64
N SER A 44 -24.24 -0.60 5.70
CA SER A 44 -24.54 -0.28 7.09
C SER A 44 -23.67 0.88 7.56
N THR A 45 -24.12 1.59 8.60
CA THR A 45 -23.53 2.87 9.00
C THR A 45 -23.57 3.03 10.51
N PHE A 46 -22.55 3.65 11.09
CA PHE A 46 -22.68 4.22 12.42
C PHE A 46 -23.58 5.46 12.38
N GLN A 47 -24.35 5.66 13.46
CA GLN A 47 -25.07 6.93 13.63
C GLN A 47 -24.06 8.07 13.77
N VAL A 48 -24.29 9.17 13.06
CA VAL A 48 -23.38 10.33 13.04
C VAL A 48 -23.20 10.92 14.44
N ASP A 49 -24.26 10.97 15.25
CA ASP A 49 -24.18 11.48 16.63
C ASP A 49 -23.24 10.61 17.50
N TYR A 50 -23.28 9.29 17.31
CA TYR A 50 -22.37 8.38 18.00
C TYR A 50 -20.92 8.54 17.51
N LEU A 51 -20.70 8.72 16.20
CA LEU A 51 -19.37 9.03 15.68
C LEU A 51 -18.84 10.35 16.24
N ASN A 52 -19.70 11.38 16.35
CA ASN A 52 -19.33 12.67 16.93
C ASN A 52 -18.97 12.55 18.41
N GLU A 53 -19.70 11.73 19.18
CA GLU A 53 -19.38 11.42 20.59
C GLU A 53 -18.00 10.78 20.72
N LEU A 54 -17.72 9.73 19.95
CA LEU A 54 -16.41 9.07 19.94
C LEU A 54 -15.30 10.05 19.54
N LEU A 55 -15.54 10.89 18.54
CA LEU A 55 -14.57 11.87 18.04
C LEU A 55 -14.14 12.87 19.13
N GLN A 56 -15.02 13.18 20.09
CA GLN A 56 -14.67 14.07 21.21
C GLN A 56 -13.57 13.50 22.11
N GLU A 57 -13.36 12.17 22.15
CA GLU A 57 -12.32 11.54 22.98
C GLU A 57 -10.92 12.04 22.62
N THR A 58 -10.69 12.40 21.35
CA THR A 58 -9.35 12.74 20.83
C THR A 58 -9.31 14.07 20.08
N ASN A 59 -10.46 14.57 19.62
CA ASN A 59 -10.58 15.83 18.90
C ASN A 59 -11.75 16.68 19.46
N PRO A 60 -11.60 17.24 20.67
CA PRO A 60 -12.66 18.03 21.30
C PRO A 60 -13.11 19.20 20.40
N GLY A 61 -14.42 19.34 20.21
CA GLY A 61 -15.04 20.38 19.40
C GLY A 61 -15.11 20.09 17.90
N VAL A 62 -14.52 18.99 17.43
CA VAL A 62 -14.62 18.56 16.03
C VAL A 62 -15.86 17.69 15.85
N LYS A 63 -16.57 17.86 14.72
CA LYS A 63 -17.73 17.04 14.36
C LYS A 63 -17.78 16.79 12.85
N PHE A 64 -18.49 15.74 12.46
CA PHE A 64 -18.81 15.45 11.07
C PHE A 64 -19.90 16.39 10.57
N ASP A 65 -19.55 17.22 9.58
CA ASP A 65 -20.46 18.14 8.90
C ASP A 65 -20.31 18.01 7.37
N ARG A 66 -21.30 18.49 6.61
CA ARG A 66 -21.18 18.57 5.16
C ARG A 66 -20.16 19.62 4.76
N ASN A 67 -19.38 19.30 3.73
CA ASN A 67 -18.51 20.26 3.05
C ASN A 67 -19.03 20.48 1.62
N GLU A 68 -19.67 21.64 1.38
CA GLU A 68 -20.26 21.99 0.09
C GLU A 68 -19.25 21.99 -1.08
N THR A 69 -17.95 22.16 -0.79
CA THR A 69 -16.88 22.12 -1.80
C THR A 69 -16.54 20.70 -2.23
N LEU A 70 -16.67 19.71 -1.33
CA LEU A 70 -16.25 18.33 -1.56
C LEU A 70 -17.40 17.39 -1.92
N GLY A 71 -18.65 17.78 -1.65
CA GLY A 71 -19.84 17.09 -2.12
C GLY A 71 -20.78 16.66 -0.98
N PRO A 72 -21.56 15.57 -1.17
CA PRO A 72 -22.63 15.17 -0.24
C PRO A 72 -22.13 14.45 1.02
N ASP A 73 -20.85 14.07 1.05
CA ASP A 73 -20.23 13.35 2.15
C ASP A 73 -20.07 14.25 3.39
N LEU A 74 -19.88 13.62 4.55
CA LEU A 74 -19.57 14.30 5.80
C LEU A 74 -18.08 14.26 6.06
N TYR A 75 -17.55 15.35 6.59
CA TYR A 75 -16.13 15.51 6.89
C TYR A 75 -15.98 16.14 8.27
N ALA A 76 -14.96 15.69 9.00
CA ALA A 76 -14.58 16.22 10.29
C ALA A 76 -13.19 16.84 10.18
N TYR A 77 -13.09 18.16 10.41
CA TYR A 77 -11.84 18.91 10.32
C TYR A 77 -11.43 19.48 11.68
N ASN A 78 -10.16 19.33 12.03
CA ASN A 78 -9.53 20.05 13.13
C ASN A 78 -8.66 21.16 12.52
N GLY A 79 -9.19 22.39 12.50
CA GLY A 79 -8.62 23.45 11.67
C GLY A 79 -8.74 23.06 10.19
N ASP A 80 -7.60 22.86 9.54
CA ASP A 80 -7.47 22.49 8.14
C ASP A 80 -6.96 21.04 7.95
N ARG A 81 -6.85 20.26 9.04
CA ARG A 81 -6.54 18.83 9.05
C ARG A 81 -7.82 18.01 8.98
N LEU A 82 -7.92 17.10 8.00
CA LEU A 82 -9.01 16.14 7.97
C LEU A 82 -8.78 15.05 9.01
N VAL A 83 -9.68 14.98 9.99
CA VAL A 83 -9.68 13.94 11.03
C VAL A 83 -10.41 12.70 10.55
N GLY A 84 -11.47 12.86 9.77
CA GLY A 84 -12.22 11.74 9.23
C GLY A 84 -13.31 12.15 8.24
N TRP A 85 -13.88 11.17 7.55
CA TRP A 85 -15.00 11.36 6.65
C TRP A 85 -16.01 10.20 6.73
N VAL A 86 -17.25 10.46 6.33
CA VAL A 86 -18.32 9.48 6.13
C VAL A 86 -18.93 9.71 4.77
N THR A 87 -18.87 8.72 3.88
CA THR A 87 -19.49 8.83 2.55
C THR A 87 -21.01 8.74 2.64
N ALA A 88 -21.70 9.21 1.61
CA ALA A 88 -23.13 8.94 1.41
C ALA A 88 -23.47 7.44 1.43
N GLY A 89 -22.51 6.58 1.03
CA GLY A 89 -22.61 5.13 1.09
C GLY A 89 -22.25 4.52 2.44
N GLY A 90 -22.00 5.32 3.47
CA GLY A 90 -21.77 4.82 4.82
C GLY A 90 -20.33 4.44 5.18
N GLU A 91 -19.43 4.35 4.19
CA GLU A 91 -18.02 4.12 4.46
C GLU A 91 -17.49 5.24 5.34
N THR A 92 -16.82 4.88 6.43
CA THR A 92 -16.33 5.79 7.46
C THR A 92 -14.82 5.58 7.61
N ASN A 93 -14.05 6.67 7.57
CA ASN A 93 -12.63 6.65 7.90
C ASN A 93 -12.27 7.75 8.88
N TRP A 94 -11.38 7.45 9.82
CA TRP A 94 -10.86 8.35 10.83
C TRP A 94 -9.36 8.09 10.97
N PHE A 95 -8.57 9.16 10.93
CA PHE A 95 -7.12 9.16 10.91
C PHE A 95 -6.52 9.68 12.24
N PRO A 96 -5.53 8.96 12.81
CA PRO A 96 -4.85 9.38 14.04
C PRO A 96 -4.01 10.65 13.83
N ASN A 97 -3.92 11.52 14.85
CA ASN A 97 -2.93 12.62 14.87
C ASN A 97 -1.60 12.07 15.36
N LEU A 98 -0.70 11.73 14.44
CA LEU A 98 0.54 11.03 14.78
C LEU A 98 1.47 11.83 15.70
N ASP A 99 1.52 13.16 15.56
CA ASP A 99 2.33 14.02 16.43
C ASP A 99 1.69 14.21 17.82
N GLY A 100 0.38 14.00 17.93
CA GLY A 100 -0.39 14.17 19.16
C GLY A 100 -0.62 12.87 19.96
N ILE A 101 -0.21 11.70 19.44
CA ILE A 101 -0.39 10.44 20.18
C ILE A 101 0.75 10.23 21.15
N GLU A 102 0.41 10.11 22.42
CA GLU A 102 1.36 9.68 23.44
C GLU A 102 1.63 8.18 23.33
N PRO A 103 2.91 7.75 23.37
CA PRO A 103 3.22 6.34 23.38
C PRO A 103 2.77 5.69 24.69
N LEU A 104 2.51 4.39 24.61
CA LEU A 104 2.08 3.56 25.73
C LEU A 104 3.11 3.57 26.88
N THR A 105 2.67 3.98 28.07
CA THR A 105 3.44 3.85 29.31
C THR A 105 2.78 2.78 30.20
N GLY A 106 3.18 1.52 30.07
CA GLY A 106 2.72 0.45 30.97
C GLY A 106 2.16 -0.80 30.26
N LYS A 107 0.94 -1.20 30.62
CA LYS A 107 0.30 -2.44 30.14
C LYS A 107 -0.08 -2.35 28.67
N ASP A 108 -0.11 -3.49 27.99
CA ASP A 108 -0.50 -3.63 26.58
C ASP A 108 -1.86 -2.99 26.26
N ILE A 109 -2.04 -2.59 24.99
CA ILE A 109 -3.30 -2.07 24.47
C ILE A 109 -4.33 -3.19 24.40
N ASP A 110 -5.52 -2.93 24.94
CA ASP A 110 -6.60 -3.93 24.99
C ASP A 110 -7.58 -3.69 23.85
N ILE A 111 -7.47 -4.51 22.80
CA ILE A 111 -8.39 -4.45 21.66
C ILE A 111 -9.80 -4.96 21.98
N SER A 112 -10.05 -5.48 23.18
CA SER A 112 -11.38 -6.00 23.57
C SER A 112 -12.46 -4.92 23.58
N ARG A 113 -12.08 -3.63 23.68
CA ARG A 113 -13.00 -2.49 23.51
C ARG A 113 -13.76 -2.55 22.19
N VAL A 114 -13.20 -3.17 21.16
CA VAL A 114 -13.88 -3.33 19.86
C VAL A 114 -15.22 -4.07 19.96
N ASN A 115 -15.43 -4.89 21.01
CA ASN A 115 -16.73 -5.52 21.27
C ASN A 115 -17.85 -4.50 21.48
N GLU A 116 -17.55 -3.31 22.00
CA GLU A 116 -18.53 -2.23 22.18
C GLU A 116 -19.09 -1.78 20.82
N PHE A 117 -18.23 -1.68 19.79
CA PHE A 117 -18.65 -1.28 18.45
C PHE A 117 -19.43 -2.38 17.73
N LEU A 118 -19.09 -3.65 17.95
CA LEU A 118 -19.82 -4.78 17.37
C LEU A 118 -21.24 -4.93 17.91
N SER A 119 -21.52 -4.39 19.10
CA SER A 119 -22.87 -4.40 19.65
C SER A 119 -23.84 -3.45 18.93
N ARG A 120 -23.34 -2.61 18.01
CA ARG A 120 -24.12 -1.61 17.26
C ARG A 120 -24.76 -2.26 16.04
N THR A 121 -26.02 -2.66 16.18
CA THR A 121 -26.79 -3.33 15.11
C THR A 121 -26.96 -2.50 13.83
N GLU A 122 -26.84 -1.17 13.91
CA GLU A 122 -26.87 -0.27 12.76
C GLU A 122 -25.60 -0.33 11.90
N ALA A 123 -24.45 -0.63 12.51
CA ALA A 123 -23.14 -0.73 11.85
C ALA A 123 -22.74 -2.18 11.57
N PHE A 124 -23.32 -3.12 12.31
CA PHE A 124 -23.18 -4.57 12.15
C PHE A 124 -24.56 -5.24 12.28
N PRO A 125 -25.44 -5.07 11.26
CA PRO A 125 -26.76 -5.70 11.25
C PRO A 125 -26.68 -7.23 11.15
N GLN A 126 -27.84 -7.88 11.20
CA GLN A 126 -27.94 -9.32 11.02
C GLN A 126 -27.25 -9.75 9.72
N ASP A 127 -26.45 -10.80 9.84
CA ASP A 127 -25.55 -11.29 8.81
C ASP A 127 -25.51 -12.82 8.85
N ASP A 128 -25.63 -13.47 7.68
CA ASP A 128 -25.57 -14.94 7.59
C ASP A 128 -24.13 -15.47 7.58
N THR A 129 -23.13 -14.58 7.55
CA THR A 129 -21.72 -14.93 7.76
C THR A 129 -21.35 -14.88 9.24
N LYS A 130 -20.13 -15.31 9.57
CA LYS A 130 -19.56 -15.17 10.91
C LYS A 130 -18.53 -14.07 10.92
N PHE A 131 -18.38 -13.40 12.06
CA PHE A 131 -17.29 -12.47 12.27
C PHE A 131 -16.70 -12.59 13.67
N SER A 132 -15.42 -12.25 13.77
CA SER A 132 -14.66 -12.28 15.01
C SER A 132 -13.68 -11.12 15.04
N ILE A 133 -13.38 -10.63 16.25
CA ILE A 133 -12.31 -9.66 16.45
C ILE A 133 -11.01 -10.43 16.47
N VAL A 134 -10.09 -10.05 15.60
CA VAL A 134 -8.70 -10.49 15.65
C VAL A 134 -7.81 -9.29 15.97
N PRO A 135 -6.66 -9.50 16.62
CA PRO A 135 -5.62 -8.50 16.62
C PRO A 135 -5.34 -8.05 15.18
N GLY A 136 -5.05 -6.77 15.00
CA GLY A 136 -4.57 -6.17 13.77
C GLY A 136 -3.12 -5.73 13.92
N SER A 137 -2.75 -4.76 13.10
CA SER A 137 -1.42 -4.14 13.13
C SER A 137 -1.25 -3.22 14.35
N THR A 138 -0.04 -3.18 14.90
CA THR A 138 0.34 -2.23 15.96
C THR A 138 1.27 -1.16 15.39
N LEU A 139 0.96 0.11 15.64
CA LEU A 139 1.79 1.24 15.28
C LEU A 139 2.92 1.38 16.30
N TYR A 140 4.14 1.26 15.82
CA TYR A 140 5.34 1.51 16.56
C TYR A 140 6.06 2.76 16.05
N GLY A 141 6.96 3.29 16.86
CA GLY A 141 7.87 4.33 16.42
C GLY A 141 9.11 4.45 17.29
N ASN A 142 10.09 5.14 16.72
CA ASN A 142 11.30 5.53 17.40
C ASN A 142 11.72 6.92 16.93
N THR A 143 12.30 7.69 17.84
CA THR A 143 12.81 9.03 17.57
C THR A 143 14.28 9.11 17.95
N VAL A 144 15.09 9.72 17.10
CA VAL A 144 16.52 9.96 17.33
C VAL A 144 16.83 11.44 17.13
N THR A 145 17.64 11.99 18.04
CA THR A 145 18.08 13.40 18.02
C THR A 145 19.57 13.55 17.69
N SER A 146 20.23 12.44 17.34
CA SER A 146 21.67 12.39 17.10
C SER A 146 22.00 11.52 15.90
N ARG A 147 23.10 11.86 15.24
CA ARG A 147 23.74 11.05 14.19
C ARG A 147 24.84 10.15 14.75
N ASP A 148 25.22 10.28 16.03
CA ASP A 148 26.23 9.40 16.63
C ASP A 148 25.63 7.99 16.80
N PRO A 149 26.17 6.96 16.13
CA PRO A 149 25.67 5.59 16.25
C PRO A 149 25.59 5.08 17.69
N LYS A 150 26.48 5.55 18.58
CA LYS A 150 26.48 5.16 19.99
C LYS A 150 25.30 5.76 20.75
N GLU A 151 24.99 7.04 20.50
CA GLU A 151 23.84 7.72 21.12
C GLU A 151 22.54 7.15 20.58
N VAL A 152 22.48 6.89 19.27
CA VAL A 152 21.33 6.25 18.63
C VAL A 152 21.08 4.86 19.22
N ALA A 153 22.11 4.00 19.29
CA ALA A 153 21.96 2.66 19.85
C ALA A 153 21.55 2.68 21.33
N ALA A 154 22.02 3.65 22.12
CA ALA A 154 21.62 3.81 23.52
C ALA A 154 20.14 4.21 23.68
N ASN A 155 19.59 4.97 22.73
CA ASN A 155 18.22 5.50 22.80
C ASN A 155 17.16 4.60 22.15
N LEU A 156 17.56 3.63 21.31
CA LEU A 156 16.66 2.77 20.54
C LEU A 156 16.36 1.40 21.19
N THR A 157 16.52 1.27 22.50
CA THR A 157 16.45 -0.05 23.17
C THR A 157 15.08 -0.74 23.10
N THR A 158 13.98 -0.01 22.93
CA THR A 158 12.65 -0.59 22.71
C THR A 158 11.78 0.35 21.86
N PRO A 159 11.11 -0.15 20.80
CA PRO A 159 10.11 0.60 20.06
C PRO A 159 8.98 1.11 20.95
N GLN A 160 8.55 2.35 20.74
CA GLN A 160 7.38 2.90 21.41
C GLN A 160 6.12 2.41 20.70
N VAL A 161 5.13 1.95 21.46
CA VAL A 161 3.80 1.53 20.94
C VAL A 161 2.86 2.72 21.00
N TYR A 162 2.19 3.07 19.91
CA TYR A 162 1.27 4.22 19.84
C TYR A 162 -0.20 3.79 19.81
N LEU A 163 -0.54 2.80 18.98
CA LEU A 163 -1.89 2.25 18.90
C LEU A 163 -1.87 0.81 18.39
N THR A 164 -2.91 0.03 18.67
CA THR A 164 -3.11 -1.31 18.12
C THR A 164 -4.49 -1.42 17.48
N HIS A 165 -4.56 -1.98 16.28
CA HIS A 165 -5.83 -2.22 15.61
C HIS A 165 -6.50 -3.49 16.13
N GLY A 166 -7.81 -3.44 16.35
CA GLY A 166 -8.68 -4.61 16.30
C GLY A 166 -9.37 -4.68 14.94
N ILE A 167 -9.29 -5.83 14.27
CA ILE A 167 -9.86 -6.05 12.94
C ILE A 167 -11.04 -7.00 13.05
N ILE A 168 -12.11 -6.71 12.31
CA ILE A 168 -13.24 -7.62 12.18
C ILE A 168 -12.97 -8.55 10.99
N GLU A 169 -12.60 -9.79 11.29
CA GLU A 169 -12.47 -10.84 10.30
C GLU A 169 -13.81 -11.53 10.07
N ARG A 170 -14.19 -11.63 8.79
CA ARG A 170 -15.45 -12.21 8.34
C ARG A 170 -15.19 -13.55 7.64
N THR A 171 -15.96 -14.57 7.98
CA THR A 171 -15.80 -15.95 7.48
C THR A 171 -17.15 -16.59 7.14
N ILE A 172 -17.11 -17.62 6.31
CA ILE A 172 -18.29 -18.40 5.93
C ILE A 172 -18.06 -19.85 6.34
N ASP A 173 -18.97 -20.37 7.16
CA ASP A 173 -19.01 -21.79 7.50
C ASP A 173 -20.01 -22.51 6.60
N PHE A 174 -19.52 -23.45 5.80
CA PHE A 174 -20.37 -24.23 4.91
C PHE A 174 -19.93 -25.69 4.91
N LYS A 175 -20.88 -26.60 5.16
CA LYS A 175 -20.65 -28.06 5.22
C LYS A 175 -19.46 -28.48 6.11
N GLY A 176 -19.27 -27.79 7.24
CA GLY A 176 -18.20 -28.10 8.20
C GLY A 176 -16.81 -27.57 7.82
N GLN A 177 -16.71 -26.78 6.75
CA GLN A 177 -15.48 -26.06 6.39
C GLN A 177 -15.69 -24.54 6.55
N THR A 178 -14.69 -23.87 7.13
CA THR A 178 -14.63 -22.41 7.23
C THR A 178 -13.82 -21.84 6.07
N TYR A 179 -14.37 -20.84 5.39
CA TYR A 179 -13.71 -20.13 4.31
C TYR A 179 -13.52 -18.66 4.68
N PRO A 180 -12.33 -18.08 4.41
CA PRO A 180 -12.10 -16.66 4.62
C PRO A 180 -12.81 -15.82 3.56
N ILE A 181 -13.14 -14.58 3.90
CA ILE A 181 -13.59 -13.56 2.93
C ILE A 181 -12.40 -12.73 2.47
N CYS A 182 -12.29 -12.56 1.16
CA CYS A 182 -11.26 -11.78 0.46
C CYS A 182 -11.91 -10.66 -0.36
N GLY A 183 -11.10 -9.73 -0.89
CA GLY A 183 -11.59 -8.62 -1.70
C GLY A 183 -11.92 -7.35 -0.90
N PRO A 184 -12.19 -6.23 -1.60
CA PRO A 184 -12.21 -4.89 -1.03
C PRO A 184 -13.51 -4.50 -0.33
N GLY A 185 -14.52 -5.37 -0.29
CA GLY A 185 -15.85 -5.06 0.24
C GLY A 185 -15.90 -4.85 1.75
N SER A 186 -16.66 -5.69 2.45
CA SER A 186 -16.94 -5.49 3.88
C SER A 186 -15.65 -5.61 4.71
N ARG A 187 -15.35 -4.57 5.49
CA ARG A 187 -14.17 -4.39 6.33
C ARG A 187 -14.46 -3.49 7.52
N ALA A 188 -13.90 -3.82 8.67
CA ALA A 188 -13.86 -2.91 9.81
C ALA A 188 -12.55 -3.06 10.57
N SER A 189 -11.94 -1.94 10.95
CA SER A 189 -10.68 -1.85 11.69
C SER A 189 -10.75 -0.66 12.65
N PHE A 190 -10.34 -0.87 13.89
CA PHE A 190 -10.43 0.09 14.99
C PHE A 190 -9.05 0.23 15.65
N GLY A 191 -8.39 1.37 15.50
CA GLY A 191 -7.10 1.67 16.14
C GLY A 191 -7.32 2.18 17.56
N ILE A 192 -6.96 1.39 18.56
CA ILE A 192 -7.10 1.71 19.98
C ILE A 192 -5.78 2.25 20.52
N GLY A 193 -5.84 3.37 21.22
CA GLY A 193 -4.68 4.03 21.84
C GLY A 193 -4.35 3.53 23.25
N ALA A 194 -3.27 4.09 23.81
CA ALA A 194 -2.76 3.74 25.13
C ALA A 194 -3.76 3.98 26.28
N GLN A 195 -4.59 5.00 26.17
CA GLN A 195 -5.64 5.35 27.14
C GLN A 195 -6.99 4.69 26.78
N GLN A 196 -6.96 3.61 25.99
CA GLN A 196 -8.11 2.87 25.49
C GLN A 196 -9.04 3.66 24.58
N GLN A 197 -8.67 4.87 24.14
CA GLN A 197 -9.42 5.73 23.24
C GLN A 197 -9.38 5.24 21.78
N LEU A 198 -10.44 5.51 21.01
CA LEU A 198 -10.45 5.22 19.57
C LEU A 198 -9.68 6.32 18.82
N LEU A 199 -8.54 5.97 18.23
CA LEU A 199 -7.66 6.90 17.50
C LEU A 199 -7.79 6.80 15.99
N ALA A 200 -8.21 5.64 15.49
CA ALA A 200 -8.38 5.39 14.06
C ALA A 200 -9.58 4.48 13.80
N LEU A 201 -10.28 4.70 12.70
CA LEU A 201 -11.41 3.88 12.27
C LEU A 201 -11.36 3.72 10.76
N SER A 202 -11.61 2.51 10.29
CA SER A 202 -11.99 2.25 8.90
C SER A 202 -13.14 1.28 8.90
N HIS A 203 -14.29 1.67 8.36
CA HIS A 203 -15.50 0.87 8.32
C HIS A 203 -16.16 1.00 6.95
N ARG A 204 -16.45 -0.13 6.34
CA ARG A 204 -17.35 -0.30 5.20
C ARG A 204 -17.99 -1.66 5.41
N TRP A 205 -19.29 -1.74 5.60
CA TRP A 205 -19.89 -3.04 5.89
C TRP A 205 -21.23 -3.20 5.20
N ASN A 206 -21.38 -4.29 4.44
CA ASN A 206 -22.63 -4.67 3.83
C ASN A 206 -23.05 -6.03 4.41
N PRO A 207 -24.22 -6.13 5.09
CA PRO A 207 -24.70 -7.42 5.57
C PRO A 207 -24.85 -8.37 4.40
N ALA A 208 -24.57 -9.67 4.60
CA ALA A 208 -24.81 -10.66 3.55
C ALA A 208 -25.86 -11.66 3.99
N GLY A 209 -26.78 -11.95 3.07
CA GLY A 209 -27.75 -13.04 3.19
C GLY A 209 -27.37 -14.19 2.26
N ILE A 210 -27.46 -15.42 2.75
CA ILE A 210 -27.24 -16.61 1.92
C ILE A 210 -28.35 -16.70 0.85
N THR A 211 -27.97 -17.12 -0.35
CA THR A 211 -28.91 -17.35 -1.45
C THR A 211 -29.11 -18.85 -1.69
N ASP A 212 -30.15 -19.21 -2.44
CA ASP A 212 -30.36 -20.59 -2.90
C ASP A 212 -29.41 -20.99 -4.04
N GLN A 213 -28.55 -20.08 -4.52
CA GLN A 213 -27.63 -20.34 -5.61
C GLN A 213 -26.35 -21.01 -5.11
N LEU A 214 -25.92 -22.04 -5.85
CA LEU A 214 -24.69 -22.77 -5.60
C LEU A 214 -23.82 -22.78 -6.87
N ILE A 215 -22.52 -22.54 -6.72
CA ILE A 215 -21.53 -22.65 -7.80
C ILE A 215 -20.81 -23.99 -7.69
N LYS A 216 -20.87 -24.78 -8.76
CA LYS A 216 -20.11 -26.03 -8.87
C LYS A 216 -18.66 -25.75 -9.29
N PRO A 217 -17.66 -26.28 -8.57
CA PRO A 217 -16.26 -26.11 -8.94
C PRO A 217 -15.96 -26.64 -10.34
N THR A 218 -15.17 -25.89 -11.11
CA THR A 218 -14.69 -26.31 -12.42
C THR A 218 -13.48 -27.24 -12.31
N SER A 219 -13.15 -27.94 -13.39
CA SER A 219 -12.04 -28.89 -13.37
C SER A 219 -10.68 -28.20 -13.23
N THR A 220 -9.75 -28.83 -12.53
CA THR A 220 -8.36 -28.34 -12.37
C THR A 220 -7.70 -27.98 -13.71
N THR A 221 -7.92 -28.78 -14.76
CA THR A 221 -7.41 -28.50 -16.11
C THR A 221 -7.94 -27.18 -16.68
N ARG A 222 -9.23 -26.88 -16.45
CA ARG A 222 -9.81 -25.61 -16.91
C ARG A 222 -9.27 -24.44 -16.10
N ILE A 223 -9.10 -24.59 -14.80
CA ILE A 223 -8.49 -23.58 -13.92
C ILE A 223 -7.10 -23.22 -14.43
N ILE A 224 -6.21 -24.22 -14.61
CA ILE A 224 -4.84 -24.02 -15.10
C ILE A 224 -4.84 -23.26 -16.42
N ARG A 225 -5.66 -23.70 -17.38
CA ARG A 225 -5.73 -23.06 -18.71
C ARG A 225 -6.17 -21.60 -18.62
N THR A 226 -7.17 -21.27 -17.80
CA THR A 226 -7.62 -19.89 -17.62
C THR A 226 -6.54 -19.05 -16.95
N LEU A 227 -5.93 -19.57 -15.87
CA LEU A 227 -4.87 -18.91 -15.12
C LEU A 227 -3.67 -18.59 -16.01
N THR A 228 -3.19 -19.58 -16.78
CA THR A 228 -2.08 -19.39 -17.73
C THR A 228 -2.42 -18.31 -18.74
N LYS A 229 -3.64 -18.32 -19.30
CA LYS A 229 -4.06 -17.32 -20.28
C LYS A 229 -4.10 -15.90 -19.70
N GLU A 230 -4.53 -15.73 -18.45
CA GLU A 230 -4.63 -14.41 -17.82
C GLU A 230 -3.27 -13.87 -17.35
N LEU A 231 -2.35 -14.75 -16.96
CA LEU A 231 -1.02 -14.38 -16.47
C LEU A 231 0.04 -14.31 -17.56
N GLU A 232 -0.17 -14.95 -18.70
CA GLU A 232 0.79 -14.97 -19.81
C GLU A 232 1.21 -13.55 -20.24
N PRO A 233 0.31 -12.55 -20.37
CA PRO A 233 0.72 -11.19 -20.73
C PRO A 233 1.54 -10.48 -19.64
N ILE A 234 1.53 -10.96 -18.39
CA ILE A 234 2.38 -10.43 -17.30
C ILE A 234 3.80 -10.95 -17.44
N GLY A 235 3.97 -12.22 -17.84
CA GLY A 235 5.29 -12.82 -18.03
C GLY A 235 5.98 -12.45 -19.35
N GLN A 236 5.23 -12.04 -20.37
CA GLN A 236 5.84 -11.70 -21.67
C GLN A 236 6.82 -10.51 -21.63
N PRO A 237 6.52 -9.39 -20.94
CA PRO A 237 7.48 -8.30 -20.77
C PRO A 237 8.79 -8.77 -20.13
N ALA A 238 9.92 -8.39 -20.76
CA ALA A 238 11.29 -8.66 -20.31
C ALA A 238 11.69 -10.15 -20.12
N GLY A 239 10.93 -11.09 -20.71
CA GLY A 239 11.20 -12.53 -20.55
C GLY A 239 11.00 -13.00 -19.10
N SER A 240 10.09 -12.35 -18.39
CA SER A 240 9.82 -12.65 -16.99
C SER A 240 8.98 -13.93 -16.87
N GLU A 241 9.33 -14.78 -15.92
CA GLU A 241 8.50 -15.95 -15.60
C GLU A 241 7.66 -15.64 -14.38
N VAL A 242 6.37 -15.95 -14.46
CA VAL A 242 5.44 -15.95 -13.33
C VAL A 242 5.39 -17.35 -12.76
N VAL A 243 5.83 -17.52 -11.51
CA VAL A 243 5.75 -18.80 -10.79
C VAL A 243 4.64 -18.70 -9.76
N ILE A 244 3.54 -19.42 -9.98
CA ILE A 244 2.47 -19.55 -8.99
C ILE A 244 2.90 -20.54 -7.92
N ASP A 245 2.94 -20.08 -6.69
CA ASP A 245 3.39 -20.85 -5.52
C ASP A 245 2.28 -21.04 -4.47
N LYS A 246 1.13 -20.36 -4.62
CA LYS A 246 -0.01 -20.49 -3.71
C LYS A 246 -1.33 -20.36 -4.46
N VAL A 247 -2.26 -21.26 -4.17
CA VAL A 247 -3.67 -21.19 -4.55
C VAL A 247 -4.51 -21.56 -3.33
N ASP A 248 -5.43 -20.69 -2.93
CA ASP A 248 -6.39 -20.96 -1.85
C ASP A 248 -7.82 -20.64 -2.30
N VAL A 249 -8.79 -21.04 -1.49
CA VAL A 249 -10.22 -20.79 -1.70
C VAL A 249 -10.65 -19.73 -0.72
N CYS A 250 -11.26 -18.67 -1.24
CA CYS A 250 -11.88 -17.63 -0.43
C CYS A 250 -13.21 -17.21 -1.05
N PHE A 251 -13.99 -16.45 -0.28
CA PHE A 251 -15.21 -15.82 -0.75
C PHE A 251 -14.92 -14.36 -1.07
N TYR A 252 -14.95 -14.01 -2.35
CA TYR A 252 -14.66 -12.66 -2.82
C TYR A 252 -15.86 -11.75 -2.58
N ASP A 253 -15.67 -10.77 -1.70
CA ASP A 253 -16.57 -9.65 -1.45
C ASP A 253 -16.08 -8.44 -2.26
N SER A 254 -16.78 -8.13 -3.35
CA SER A 254 -16.50 -6.96 -4.19
C SER A 254 -16.88 -5.65 -3.49
N GLY A 255 -17.74 -5.71 -2.48
CA GLY A 255 -18.40 -4.56 -1.88
C GLY A 255 -19.57 -4.01 -2.69
N GLU A 256 -19.94 -4.69 -3.79
CA GLU A 256 -21.03 -4.30 -4.67
C GLU A 256 -22.32 -5.07 -4.29
N SER A 257 -22.65 -6.17 -4.97
CA SER A 257 -23.92 -6.89 -4.77
C SER A 257 -23.78 -8.32 -4.24
N PHE A 258 -22.62 -8.97 -4.36
CA PHE A 258 -22.46 -10.37 -3.97
C PHE A 258 -21.14 -10.69 -3.26
N ILE A 259 -21.18 -11.74 -2.44
CA ILE A 259 -20.00 -12.48 -1.99
C ILE A 259 -20.02 -13.85 -2.66
N GLN A 260 -18.96 -14.18 -3.40
CA GLN A 260 -18.92 -15.38 -4.26
C GLN A 260 -17.64 -16.19 -4.07
N PRO A 261 -17.70 -17.53 -4.17
CA PRO A 261 -16.52 -18.39 -4.00
C PRO A 261 -15.55 -18.26 -5.19
N VAL A 262 -14.27 -18.09 -4.87
CA VAL A 262 -13.20 -17.94 -5.85
C VAL A 262 -11.97 -18.75 -5.46
N TYR A 263 -11.12 -19.04 -6.44
CA TYR A 263 -9.72 -19.32 -6.22
C TYR A 263 -8.96 -18.00 -6.15
N ARG A 264 -8.23 -17.77 -5.06
CA ARG A 264 -7.22 -16.71 -4.99
C ARG A 264 -5.86 -17.35 -5.21
N PHE A 265 -5.05 -16.74 -6.06
CA PHE A 265 -3.71 -17.22 -6.34
C PHE A 265 -2.70 -16.11 -6.15
N SER A 266 -1.47 -16.50 -5.78
CA SER A 266 -0.33 -15.60 -5.76
C SER A 266 0.86 -16.23 -6.45
N GLY A 267 1.68 -15.40 -7.07
CA GLY A 267 2.94 -15.86 -7.65
C GLY A 267 4.00 -14.79 -7.68
N VAL A 268 5.22 -15.24 -7.91
CA VAL A 268 6.42 -14.40 -8.02
C VAL A 268 6.65 -14.11 -9.49
N THR A 269 6.83 -12.84 -9.84
CA THR A 269 7.31 -12.43 -11.17
C THR A 269 8.83 -12.49 -11.18
N HIS A 270 9.46 -12.68 -12.34
CA HIS A 270 10.92 -12.80 -12.47
C HIS A 270 11.52 -14.03 -11.73
N GLY A 271 10.77 -15.12 -11.59
CA GLY A 271 11.18 -16.29 -10.77
C GLY A 271 12.50 -16.98 -11.16
N ASN A 272 12.95 -16.81 -12.41
CA ASN A 272 14.21 -17.38 -12.91
C ASN A 272 15.45 -16.51 -12.69
N PHE A 273 15.30 -15.30 -12.13
CA PHE A 273 16.42 -14.38 -12.00
C PHE A 273 17.05 -14.42 -10.60
N THR A 274 18.34 -14.70 -10.52
CA THR A 274 19.17 -14.48 -9.32
C THR A 274 19.47 -12.98 -9.21
N LYS A 275 18.70 -12.22 -8.43
CA LYS A 275 18.74 -10.74 -8.46
C LYS A 275 18.92 -10.08 -7.10
N VAL A 276 19.31 -8.80 -7.16
CA VAL A 276 19.75 -7.90 -6.07
C VAL A 276 18.57 -7.40 -5.20
N THR A 277 17.35 -7.36 -5.75
CA THR A 277 16.13 -6.87 -5.10
C THR A 277 15.04 -7.95 -5.02
N VAL A 278 14.10 -7.78 -4.08
CA VAL A 278 13.05 -8.76 -3.79
C VAL A 278 12.04 -8.79 -4.95
N PRO A 279 11.74 -9.95 -5.55
CA PRO A 279 10.86 -10.00 -6.73
C PRO A 279 9.42 -9.60 -6.38
N PRO A 280 8.68 -8.91 -7.27
CA PRO A 280 7.29 -8.56 -7.03
C PRO A 280 6.41 -9.77 -7.08
N ARG A 281 5.29 -9.66 -6.37
CA ARG A 281 4.26 -10.68 -6.39
C ARG A 281 2.97 -10.15 -6.96
N VAL A 282 2.32 -11.00 -7.74
CA VAL A 282 0.99 -10.79 -8.28
C VAL A 282 0.00 -11.60 -7.46
N VAL A 283 -1.18 -11.03 -7.26
CA VAL A 283 -2.34 -11.70 -6.68
C VAL A 283 -3.51 -11.49 -7.62
N ALA A 284 -4.31 -12.53 -7.83
CA ALA A 284 -5.55 -12.40 -8.56
C ALA A 284 -6.56 -13.47 -8.17
N PHE A 285 -7.74 -13.39 -8.79
CA PHE A 285 -8.92 -14.16 -8.44
C PHE A 285 -9.50 -14.81 -9.69
N LEU A 286 -9.88 -16.08 -9.58
CA LEU A 286 -10.66 -16.80 -10.58
C LEU A 286 -11.93 -17.33 -9.96
N SER A 287 -13.05 -17.25 -10.68
CA SER A 287 -14.28 -17.89 -10.22
C SER A 287 -14.04 -19.39 -10.03
N ILE A 288 -14.61 -19.94 -8.96
CA ILE A 288 -14.54 -21.37 -8.69
C ILE A 288 -15.20 -22.20 -9.81
N GLY A 289 -16.19 -21.62 -10.50
CA GLY A 289 -17.04 -22.31 -11.46
C GLY A 289 -17.84 -21.39 -12.38
N GLU A 290 -18.72 -21.97 -13.16
CA GLU A 290 -19.68 -21.20 -13.97
C GLU A 290 -20.83 -20.69 -13.11
N GLY A 291 -21.44 -19.55 -13.50
CA GLY A 291 -22.54 -18.95 -12.73
C GLY A 291 -22.09 -17.97 -11.65
N SER A 292 -20.87 -17.43 -11.74
CA SER A 292 -20.44 -16.28 -10.94
C SER A 292 -21.42 -15.11 -11.17
N PRO A 293 -22.09 -14.58 -10.13
CA PRO A 293 -23.02 -13.47 -10.28
C PRO A 293 -22.34 -12.14 -10.63
N GLU A 294 -21.05 -11.99 -10.33
CA GLU A 294 -20.29 -10.76 -10.60
C GLU A 294 -18.95 -11.05 -11.26
N ALA A 295 -18.51 -10.11 -12.09
CA ALA A 295 -17.17 -10.14 -12.66
C ALA A 295 -16.12 -9.93 -11.56
N LEU A 296 -15.03 -10.70 -11.62
CA LEU A 296 -13.87 -10.50 -10.76
C LEU A 296 -12.95 -9.43 -11.36
N PRO A 297 -12.12 -8.76 -10.55
CA PRO A 297 -11.11 -7.86 -11.07
C PRO A 297 -10.21 -8.58 -12.07
N PRO A 298 -9.92 -7.98 -13.22
CA PRO A 298 -8.99 -8.58 -14.16
C PRO A 298 -7.59 -8.59 -13.54
N VAL A 299 -6.82 -9.65 -13.82
CA VAL A 299 -5.42 -9.76 -13.38
C VAL A 299 -4.55 -8.62 -13.92
N LEU A 300 -4.85 -8.22 -15.16
CA LEU A 300 -4.30 -7.06 -15.83
C LEU A 300 -5.42 -6.12 -16.21
N LYS A 301 -5.44 -4.94 -15.58
CA LYS A 301 -6.28 -3.84 -16.05
C LYS A 301 -5.54 -3.16 -17.20
N LEU A 302 -6.14 -3.16 -18.39
CA LEU A 302 -5.62 -2.39 -19.51
C LEU A 302 -5.67 -0.90 -19.17
N GLU A 303 -4.63 -0.19 -19.56
CA GLU A 303 -4.41 1.20 -19.17
C GLU A 303 -5.38 2.17 -19.82
N GLU A 304 -5.66 3.26 -19.10
CA GLU A 304 -6.25 4.48 -19.66
C GLU A 304 -5.25 5.61 -19.44
N GLY A 305 -4.55 6.01 -20.50
CA GLY A 305 -3.63 7.16 -20.48
C GLY A 305 -2.32 6.93 -21.24
N PRO A 306 -1.53 7.98 -21.47
CA PRO A 306 -0.22 7.84 -22.08
C PRO A 306 0.75 7.09 -21.12
N PRO A 307 1.64 6.24 -21.65
CA PRO A 307 2.70 5.65 -20.85
C PRO A 307 3.70 6.72 -20.38
N PRO A 308 4.55 6.41 -19.39
CA PRO A 308 5.65 7.28 -19.01
C PRO A 308 6.56 7.55 -20.22
N THR A 309 7.24 8.69 -20.22
CA THR A 309 8.12 9.09 -21.32
C THR A 309 9.60 9.18 -20.92
N ASP A 310 10.50 8.98 -21.88
CA ASP A 310 11.93 9.32 -21.77
C ASP A 310 12.25 10.72 -22.34
N HIS A 311 11.23 11.50 -22.69
CA HIS A 311 11.39 12.89 -23.11
C HIS A 311 11.58 13.79 -21.88
N PHE A 312 12.80 13.76 -21.33
CA PHE A 312 13.20 14.55 -20.17
C PHE A 312 13.33 16.03 -20.55
N VAL A 313 12.25 16.78 -20.39
CA VAL A 313 12.28 18.24 -20.53
C VAL A 313 12.62 18.84 -19.16
N SER A 314 13.84 19.32 -19.01
CA SER A 314 14.20 20.15 -17.85
C SER A 314 13.34 21.41 -17.91
N GLN A 315 12.45 21.58 -16.95
CA GLN A 315 11.75 22.84 -16.83
C GLN A 315 12.67 23.85 -16.13
N PRO A 316 12.64 25.16 -16.47
CA PRO A 316 13.36 26.19 -15.71
C PRO A 316 12.75 26.30 -14.31
N PRO A 317 13.51 26.56 -13.23
CA PRO A 317 12.95 26.69 -11.87
C PRO A 317 11.74 27.62 -11.90
N PRO A 318 10.63 27.30 -11.22
CA PRO A 318 9.51 28.23 -11.11
C PRO A 318 10.06 29.56 -10.58
N ALA A 319 9.63 30.68 -11.15
CA ALA A 319 9.88 31.96 -10.49
C ALA A 319 9.29 31.87 -9.06
N ASP A 320 9.98 32.43 -8.07
CA ASP A 320 9.49 32.54 -6.68
C ASP A 320 8.13 33.26 -6.68
N GLU A 321 7.04 32.53 -6.90
CA GLU A 321 5.67 33.03 -6.70
C GLU A 321 5.38 33.01 -5.20
N GLN A 322 6.09 33.87 -4.48
CA GLN A 322 6.06 34.00 -3.02
C GLN A 322 4.81 34.70 -2.47
N LEU A 323 3.71 34.81 -3.22
CA LEU A 323 2.47 35.39 -2.72
C LEU A 323 1.27 34.55 -3.12
N LYS A 324 1.04 33.44 -2.40
CA LYS A 324 -0.27 32.77 -2.40
C LYS A 324 -1.29 33.75 -1.82
N ALA A 325 -2.12 34.36 -2.67
CA ALA A 325 -3.25 35.15 -2.22
C ALA A 325 -4.15 34.28 -1.32
N ARG A 326 -4.59 34.81 -0.17
CA ARG A 326 -5.51 34.11 0.73
C ARG A 326 -6.79 33.76 -0.03
N GLY A 327 -7.20 32.49 0.03
CA GLY A 327 -8.43 32.00 -0.62
C GLY A 327 -8.24 31.35 -2.00
N VAL A 328 -7.00 31.22 -2.50
CA VAL A 328 -6.69 30.42 -3.69
C VAL A 328 -6.26 29.02 -3.24
N LYS A 329 -6.78 27.97 -3.88
CA LYS A 329 -6.35 26.58 -3.64
C LYS A 329 -4.84 26.48 -3.84
N PRO A 330 -4.09 25.79 -2.96
CA PRO A 330 -2.67 25.56 -3.21
C PRO A 330 -2.50 24.78 -4.51
N ARG A 331 -1.61 25.27 -5.38
CA ARG A 331 -1.16 24.52 -6.55
C ARG A 331 0.05 23.68 -6.17
N LEU A 332 0.00 22.36 -6.39
CA LEU A 332 1.07 21.42 -6.08
C LEU A 332 1.44 20.60 -7.31
N SER A 333 2.73 20.46 -7.54
CA SER A 333 3.28 19.64 -8.61
C SER A 333 3.56 18.21 -8.15
N VAL A 334 3.26 17.28 -9.04
CA VAL A 334 3.40 15.84 -8.84
C VAL A 334 4.44 15.30 -9.82
N ALA A 335 5.37 14.51 -9.32
CA ALA A 335 6.26 13.69 -10.14
C ALA A 335 6.00 12.21 -9.91
N ARG A 336 6.00 11.44 -10.99
CA ARG A 336 5.76 10.00 -10.98
C ARG A 336 6.80 9.31 -11.85
N TYR A 337 7.55 8.39 -11.25
CA TYR A 337 8.66 7.69 -11.89
C TYR A 337 8.45 6.18 -11.83
N VAL A 338 8.39 5.53 -12.99
CA VAL A 338 8.06 4.11 -13.08
C VAL A 338 9.25 3.28 -13.53
N VAL A 339 9.52 2.17 -12.85
CA VAL A 339 10.53 1.19 -13.23
C VAL A 339 10.39 0.79 -14.71
N ARG A 340 11.51 0.74 -15.41
CA ARG A 340 11.58 0.35 -16.82
C ARG A 340 11.60 -1.15 -17.00
N ASN A 341 11.21 -1.61 -18.20
CA ASN A 341 11.37 -3.00 -18.64
C ASN A 341 10.79 -4.01 -17.63
N ASP A 342 9.61 -3.72 -17.12
CA ASP A 342 8.94 -4.55 -16.12
C ASP A 342 7.44 -4.67 -16.44
N ILE A 343 6.70 -5.29 -15.52
CA ILE A 343 5.27 -5.56 -15.65
C ILE A 343 4.44 -4.27 -15.64
N GLN A 344 3.31 -4.26 -16.35
CA GLN A 344 2.48 -3.06 -16.56
C GLN A 344 1.84 -2.52 -15.27
N GLN A 345 1.69 -3.36 -14.24
CA GLN A 345 1.04 -2.97 -12.98
C GLN A 345 1.74 -1.80 -12.30
N TRP A 346 3.05 -1.63 -12.48
CA TRP A 346 3.79 -0.46 -12.01
C TRP A 346 3.27 0.85 -12.61
N VAL A 347 2.99 0.85 -13.91
CA VAL A 347 2.42 1.99 -14.62
C VAL A 347 0.97 2.23 -14.20
N THR A 348 0.19 1.16 -14.08
CA THR A 348 -1.21 1.23 -13.60
C THR A 348 -1.31 1.83 -12.19
N SER A 349 -0.42 1.43 -11.27
CA SER A 349 -0.34 2.02 -9.92
C SER A 349 -0.05 3.54 -10.00
N GLY A 350 0.97 3.93 -10.77
CA GLY A 350 1.30 5.34 -10.97
C GLY A 350 0.17 6.17 -11.60
N GLN A 351 -0.56 5.63 -12.56
CA GLN A 351 -1.76 6.28 -13.15
C GLN A 351 -2.90 6.39 -12.14
N THR A 352 -3.12 5.34 -11.35
CA THR A 352 -4.19 5.31 -10.35
C THR A 352 -3.91 6.29 -9.21
N PHE A 353 -2.65 6.46 -8.82
CA PHE A 353 -2.25 7.52 -7.90
C PHE A 353 -2.69 8.90 -8.41
N TRP A 354 -2.31 9.25 -9.65
CA TRP A 354 -2.67 10.54 -10.24
C TRP A 354 -4.18 10.77 -10.33
N SER A 355 -4.93 9.79 -10.83
CA SER A 355 -6.38 9.92 -11.00
C SER A 355 -7.14 10.05 -9.67
N ASN A 356 -6.54 9.63 -8.56
CA ASN A 356 -7.13 9.72 -7.22
C ASN A 356 -6.72 10.97 -6.43
N LEU A 357 -5.82 11.82 -6.93
CA LEU A 357 -5.53 13.12 -6.31
C LEU A 357 -6.71 14.11 -6.42
N GLY A 358 -7.71 13.85 -7.26
CA GLY A 358 -8.91 14.68 -7.37
C GLY A 358 -8.60 16.16 -7.69
N SER A 359 -9.55 17.07 -7.46
CA SER A 359 -9.37 18.53 -7.65
C SER A 359 -10.03 19.36 -6.54
N GLY A 360 -10.27 18.74 -5.38
CA GLY A 360 -11.03 19.30 -4.27
C GLY A 360 -10.30 20.46 -3.58
N LEU A 361 -9.35 20.15 -2.70
CA LEU A 361 -8.66 21.15 -1.88
C LEU A 361 -7.37 21.70 -2.51
N VAL A 362 -6.85 21.01 -3.53
CA VAL A 362 -5.55 21.27 -4.15
C VAL A 362 -5.72 21.30 -5.66
N ASP A 363 -5.01 22.22 -6.31
CA ASP A 363 -4.86 22.24 -7.76
C ASP A 363 -3.59 21.48 -8.14
N TRP A 364 -3.73 20.25 -8.61
CA TRP A 364 -2.59 19.41 -8.94
C TRP A 364 -2.08 19.68 -10.36
N SER A 365 -0.76 19.63 -10.54
CA SER A 365 -0.14 19.56 -11.87
C SER A 365 0.73 18.31 -12.01
N ASP A 366 0.48 17.54 -13.06
CA ASP A 366 1.28 16.36 -13.43
C ASP A 366 2.51 16.83 -14.21
N ASP A 367 3.48 17.38 -13.48
CA ASP A 367 4.64 18.03 -14.07
C ASP A 367 5.62 17.01 -14.68
N GLN A 368 5.65 15.79 -14.15
CA GLN A 368 6.62 14.76 -14.54
C GLN A 368 6.00 13.35 -14.50
N TRP A 369 5.87 12.73 -15.67
CA TRP A 369 5.46 11.33 -15.83
C TRP A 369 6.49 10.59 -16.66
N PHE A 370 7.50 10.04 -16.00
CA PHE A 370 8.71 9.55 -16.65
C PHE A 370 9.01 8.09 -16.32
N TRP A 371 9.69 7.44 -17.25
CA TRP A 371 10.41 6.22 -16.92
C TRP A 371 11.53 6.55 -15.93
N SER A 372 11.73 5.68 -14.96
CA SER A 372 12.66 5.86 -13.86
C SER A 372 14.09 5.58 -14.32
N HIS A 373 15.03 6.44 -13.94
CA HIS A 373 16.47 6.28 -14.17
C HIS A 373 17.25 6.80 -12.95
N PRO A 374 18.45 6.29 -12.64
CA PRO A 374 19.20 6.69 -11.46
C PRO A 374 19.54 8.18 -11.42
N PHE A 375 19.81 8.78 -12.58
CA PHE A 375 20.16 10.20 -12.69
C PHE A 375 19.02 11.15 -12.24
N LEU A 376 17.76 10.70 -12.29
CA LEU A 376 16.60 11.48 -11.83
C LEU A 376 16.62 11.70 -10.31
N TYR A 377 17.26 10.80 -9.57
CA TYR A 377 17.40 10.84 -8.12
C TYR A 377 18.76 11.39 -7.69
N THR A 378 19.79 11.23 -8.53
CA THR A 378 21.17 11.55 -8.17
C THR A 378 21.64 12.83 -8.86
N THR A 379 22.27 12.71 -10.03
CA THR A 379 23.02 13.79 -10.69
C THR A 379 22.13 14.92 -11.24
N SER A 380 20.84 14.65 -11.50
CA SER A 380 19.89 15.63 -12.04
C SER A 380 18.69 15.88 -11.13
N LYS A 381 18.76 15.49 -9.85
CA LYS A 381 17.63 15.54 -8.92
C LYS A 381 16.92 16.89 -8.86
N ASP A 382 17.68 17.99 -8.95
CA ASP A 382 17.16 19.37 -8.85
C ASP A 382 16.35 19.81 -10.07
N SER A 383 16.52 19.11 -11.20
CA SER A 383 15.70 19.29 -12.41
C SER A 383 14.47 18.37 -12.42
N PHE A 384 14.44 17.34 -11.56
CA PHE A 384 13.44 16.28 -11.59
C PHE A 384 12.77 16.09 -10.23
N ILE A 385 13.12 15.05 -9.47
CA ILE A 385 12.34 14.68 -8.29
C ILE A 385 12.32 15.78 -7.23
N ASN A 386 13.43 16.48 -7.03
CA ASN A 386 13.53 17.56 -6.04
C ASN A 386 12.76 18.81 -6.47
N ARG A 387 12.25 18.85 -7.70
CA ARG A 387 11.48 19.95 -8.28
C ARG A 387 9.97 19.73 -8.14
N ALA A 388 9.51 18.55 -7.75
CA ALA A 388 8.09 18.33 -7.46
C ALA A 388 7.78 18.69 -6.00
N ASP A 389 6.51 18.95 -5.67
CA ASP A 389 6.07 19.09 -4.27
C ASP A 389 5.89 17.70 -3.63
N ILE A 390 5.37 16.75 -4.42
CA ILE A 390 5.24 15.34 -4.06
C ILE A 390 5.76 14.44 -5.19
N ALA A 391 6.46 13.37 -4.82
CA ALA A 391 6.96 12.36 -5.76
C ALA A 391 6.46 10.95 -5.41
N LEU A 392 6.08 10.19 -6.43
CA LEU A 392 5.84 8.76 -6.37
C LEU A 392 6.91 8.02 -7.20
N THR A 393 7.61 7.08 -6.57
CA THR A 393 8.55 6.17 -7.22
C THR A 393 8.00 4.74 -7.16
N GLU A 394 7.78 4.16 -8.33
CA GLU A 394 7.33 2.78 -8.54
C GLU A 394 8.56 1.93 -8.92
N ALA A 395 9.09 1.13 -7.99
CA ALA A 395 10.37 0.44 -8.16
C ALA A 395 10.48 -0.88 -7.39
N HIS A 396 11.40 -1.76 -7.77
CA HIS A 396 11.80 -2.89 -6.91
C HIS A 396 12.76 -2.40 -5.86
N GLY A 397 12.71 -3.01 -4.67
CA GLY A 397 13.41 -2.49 -3.51
C GLY A 397 14.14 -3.54 -2.71
N ASN A 398 15.04 -3.04 -1.87
CA ASN A 398 15.62 -3.71 -0.74
C ASN A 398 16.01 -2.64 0.31
N TYR A 399 16.59 -3.04 1.45
CA TYR A 399 16.97 -2.11 2.52
C TYR A 399 17.82 -0.97 1.97
N HIS A 400 17.29 0.25 2.03
CA HIS A 400 17.96 1.47 1.55
C HIS A 400 18.35 1.45 0.07
N LEU A 401 17.63 0.70 -0.77
CA LEU A 401 17.98 0.48 -2.17
C LEU A 401 16.72 0.32 -3.02
N PHE A 402 16.73 0.88 -4.22
CA PHE A 402 15.75 0.51 -5.24
C PHE A 402 16.34 0.42 -6.65
N SER A 403 15.71 -0.37 -7.50
CA SER A 403 16.08 -0.62 -8.90
C SER A 403 15.13 0.13 -9.82
N THR A 404 15.69 0.89 -10.76
CA THR A 404 14.90 1.66 -11.75
C THR A 404 14.72 0.93 -13.08
N SER A 405 15.34 -0.25 -13.24
CA SER A 405 15.25 -1.07 -14.46
C SER A 405 15.11 -2.54 -14.12
N SER A 406 13.94 -3.09 -14.45
CA SER A 406 13.51 -4.42 -14.06
C SER A 406 13.78 -4.66 -12.55
N ASN A 407 14.00 -5.93 -12.16
CA ASN A 407 14.37 -6.30 -10.78
C ASN A 407 15.91 -6.37 -10.50
N CYS A 408 16.80 -5.72 -11.26
CA CYS A 408 18.26 -5.98 -11.12
C CYS A 408 19.21 -4.81 -11.22
N CYS A 409 18.79 -3.77 -11.91
CA CYS A 409 19.70 -2.97 -12.68
C CYS A 409 19.35 -1.51 -12.48
N ASP A 410 20.32 -0.63 -12.73
CA ASP A 410 20.13 0.81 -12.54
C ASP A 410 19.64 1.10 -11.11
N LEU A 411 20.49 0.70 -10.16
CA LEU A 411 20.28 0.82 -8.73
C LEU A 411 20.44 2.26 -8.26
N VAL A 412 19.65 2.62 -7.26
CA VAL A 412 19.77 3.85 -6.48
C VAL A 412 19.85 3.44 -5.01
N SER A 413 21.00 3.68 -4.40
CA SER A 413 21.26 3.40 -2.99
C SER A 413 21.07 4.67 -2.17
N ILE A 414 20.23 4.62 -1.13
CA ILE A 414 20.04 5.77 -0.22
C ILE A 414 21.36 6.15 0.48
N ASP A 415 22.27 5.20 0.63
CA ASP A 415 23.67 5.42 0.99
C ASP A 415 24.53 4.51 0.08
N PRO A 416 25.49 5.02 -0.71
CA PRO A 416 26.12 6.33 -0.64
C PRO A 416 25.72 7.36 -1.72
N ASP A 417 24.67 7.10 -2.53
CA ASP A 417 24.40 7.96 -3.69
C ASP A 417 23.93 9.38 -3.32
N PHE A 418 23.56 9.59 -2.05
CA PHE A 418 23.16 10.88 -1.49
C PHE A 418 24.27 11.43 -0.58
N PRO A 419 25.25 12.17 -1.13
CA PRO A 419 26.40 12.64 -0.35
C PRO A 419 25.96 13.60 0.74
N ASN A 420 26.67 13.69 1.86
CA ASN A 420 26.41 14.67 2.91
C ASN A 420 27.11 16.02 2.62
N THR A 421 26.44 16.93 1.91
CA THR A 421 26.93 18.31 1.68
C THR A 421 25.84 19.32 2.06
N PRO A 422 26.16 20.59 2.37
CA PRO A 422 25.13 21.56 2.78
C PRO A 422 23.94 21.70 1.81
N THR A 423 24.15 21.44 0.52
CA THR A 423 23.12 21.53 -0.54
C THR A 423 22.63 20.17 -1.04
N SER A 424 23.10 19.06 -0.48
CA SER A 424 22.61 17.73 -0.84
C SER A 424 21.29 17.39 -0.15
N GLY A 425 20.75 16.21 -0.46
CA GLY A 425 19.43 15.79 -0.04
C GLY A 425 18.34 16.40 -0.90
N TYR A 426 17.16 16.53 -0.32
CA TYR A 426 15.94 16.96 -0.98
C TYR A 426 15.16 17.94 -0.11
N GLY A 427 14.32 18.73 -0.77
CA GLY A 427 13.51 19.80 -0.18
C GLY A 427 14.10 21.20 -0.38
N GLY A 428 13.50 22.18 0.28
CA GLY A 428 13.84 23.60 0.15
C GLY A 428 15.31 23.93 0.42
N GLY A 429 15.93 23.27 1.41
CA GLY A 429 17.33 23.47 1.78
C GLY A 429 18.32 22.88 0.77
N ALA A 430 17.86 21.92 -0.04
CA ALA A 430 18.58 21.35 -1.17
C ALA A 430 18.28 22.05 -2.51
N ARG A 431 17.77 23.29 -2.48
CA ARG A 431 17.38 24.08 -3.68
C ARG A 431 16.25 23.46 -4.51
N GLY A 432 15.45 22.58 -3.89
CA GLY A 432 14.25 22.02 -4.45
C GLY A 432 13.00 22.49 -3.73
N ARG A 433 11.90 21.75 -3.89
CA ARG A 433 10.63 21.93 -3.15
C ARG A 433 9.96 20.62 -2.78
N LEU A 434 10.66 19.49 -2.93
CA LEU A 434 10.12 18.19 -2.55
C LEU A 434 9.81 18.17 -1.06
N GLY A 435 8.52 18.10 -0.72
CA GLY A 435 8.06 17.90 0.64
C GLY A 435 7.92 16.41 0.96
N TYR A 436 7.39 15.64 0.02
CA TYR A 436 6.96 14.26 0.27
C TYR A 436 7.45 13.30 -0.81
N TRP A 437 8.04 12.18 -0.39
CA TRP A 437 8.46 11.13 -1.32
C TRP A 437 7.87 9.79 -0.93
N ILE A 438 6.98 9.27 -1.77
CA ILE A 438 6.41 7.94 -1.65
C ILE A 438 7.24 7.00 -2.54
N ILE A 439 7.93 6.05 -1.91
CA ILE A 439 8.67 5.00 -2.59
C ILE A 439 7.82 3.73 -2.50
N HIS A 440 6.98 3.49 -3.50
CA HIS A 440 6.20 2.28 -3.64
C HIS A 440 7.13 1.13 -4.08
N SER A 441 7.78 0.52 -3.08
CA SER A 441 8.85 -0.45 -3.30
C SER A 441 9.06 -1.37 -2.10
N CYS A 442 9.59 -2.57 -2.35
CA CYS A 442 9.85 -3.57 -1.32
C CYS A 442 10.93 -3.11 -0.31
N SER A 443 10.58 -3.03 0.97
CA SER A 443 11.55 -2.95 2.08
C SER A 443 12.55 -1.79 2.05
N VAL A 444 12.23 -0.65 1.42
CA VAL A 444 13.20 0.44 1.25
C VAL A 444 13.49 1.19 2.57
N ILE A 445 12.49 1.30 3.44
CA ILE A 445 12.63 1.93 4.77
C ILE A 445 12.54 0.84 5.84
N PRO A 446 13.64 0.11 6.12
CA PRO A 446 13.67 -0.79 7.26
C PRO A 446 13.61 0.01 8.58
N THR A 447 13.26 -0.68 9.65
CA THR A 447 13.09 -0.10 10.99
C THR A 447 14.11 -0.68 11.96
N PRO A 448 14.30 -0.12 13.17
CA PRO A 448 15.28 -0.67 14.12
C PRO A 448 15.12 -2.17 14.38
N VAL A 449 13.88 -2.69 14.45
CA VAL A 449 13.59 -4.11 14.68
C VAL A 449 13.92 -5.04 13.50
N ASP A 450 14.29 -4.47 12.36
CA ASP A 450 14.79 -5.20 11.19
C ASP A 450 16.31 -5.42 11.25
N PHE A 451 16.99 -4.82 12.22
CA PHE A 451 18.42 -4.98 12.46
C PHE A 451 18.69 -5.68 13.79
N SER A 452 19.91 -6.20 13.94
CA SER A 452 20.42 -6.57 15.26
C SER A 452 20.54 -5.31 16.14
N ALA A 453 20.42 -5.45 17.47
CA ALA A 453 20.60 -4.34 18.40
C ALA A 453 21.88 -3.51 18.19
N ALA A 454 22.98 -4.16 17.80
CA ALA A 454 24.26 -3.50 17.49
C ALA A 454 24.23 -2.59 16.24
N ASN A 455 23.17 -2.65 15.44
CA ASN A 455 23.03 -1.99 14.14
C ASN A 455 21.72 -1.18 14.02
N PHE A 456 21.04 -0.87 15.12
CA PHE A 456 19.79 -0.11 15.08
C PHE A 456 19.94 1.28 14.42
N ASN A 457 21.12 1.89 14.51
CA ASN A 457 21.45 3.14 13.81
C ASN A 457 21.27 3.06 12.29
N ARG A 458 21.48 1.88 11.69
CA ARG A 458 21.34 1.70 10.24
C ARG A 458 19.94 2.00 9.72
N ALA A 459 18.91 1.95 10.56
CA ALA A 459 17.56 2.35 10.17
C ALA A 459 17.44 3.86 9.88
N PHE A 460 18.34 4.69 10.42
CA PHE A 460 18.30 6.15 10.31
C PHE A 460 19.44 6.74 9.49
N ASP A 461 20.65 6.15 9.56
CA ASP A 461 21.87 6.72 8.99
C ASP A 461 21.72 7.23 7.54
N PRO A 462 21.14 6.46 6.59
CA PRO A 462 21.02 6.92 5.20
C PRO A 462 20.08 8.11 5.04
N TRP A 463 19.06 8.22 5.88
CA TRP A 463 17.98 9.18 5.72
C TRP A 463 18.36 10.58 6.17
N TRP A 464 19.29 10.70 7.12
CA TRP A 464 19.83 11.98 7.56
C TRP A 464 20.38 12.85 6.41
N ASP A 465 20.83 12.23 5.33
CA ASP A 465 21.39 12.93 4.16
C ASP A 465 20.37 13.13 3.04
N VAL A 466 19.23 12.44 3.11
CA VAL A 466 18.06 12.66 2.25
C VAL A 466 17.31 13.92 2.68
N PHE A 467 17.12 14.14 3.97
CA PHE A 467 16.34 15.28 4.48
C PHE A 467 17.14 16.60 4.48
N ASN A 468 16.73 17.54 3.64
CA ASN A 468 17.19 18.94 3.64
C ASN A 468 16.05 19.89 3.20
N GLY A 469 14.97 19.89 3.98
CA GLY A 469 13.74 20.61 3.73
C GLY A 469 12.54 19.74 3.34
N MET A 470 12.70 18.41 3.31
CA MET A 470 11.60 17.45 3.16
C MET A 470 10.83 17.27 4.46
N HIS A 471 9.54 16.95 4.33
CA HIS A 471 8.62 16.66 5.43
C HIS A 471 8.52 15.15 5.70
N ALA A 472 8.45 14.29 4.67
CA ALA A 472 8.41 12.84 4.90
C ALA A 472 8.89 12.00 3.71
N VAL A 473 9.40 10.80 4.02
CA VAL A 473 9.61 9.71 3.06
C VAL A 473 8.82 8.49 3.55
N LEU A 474 8.13 7.82 2.62
CA LEU A 474 7.18 6.75 2.92
C LEU A 474 7.46 5.53 2.03
N SER A 475 7.40 4.33 2.60
CA SER A 475 7.61 3.09 1.86
C SER A 475 7.09 1.87 2.62
N TYR A 476 7.37 0.68 2.10
CA TYR A 476 7.22 -0.58 2.80
C TYR A 476 8.51 -0.97 3.53
N ARG A 477 8.34 -1.74 4.60
CA ARG A 477 9.38 -2.56 5.26
C ARG A 477 9.17 -4.07 5.04
N THR A 478 8.43 -4.39 3.99
CA THR A 478 8.06 -5.75 3.57
C THR A 478 8.30 -5.93 2.08
N GLN A 479 8.31 -7.17 1.59
CA GLN A 479 7.93 -7.43 0.20
C GLN A 479 6.52 -6.89 -0.02
N MET A 480 6.25 -6.18 -1.12
CA MET A 480 4.92 -5.63 -1.39
C MET A 480 4.20 -6.44 -2.48
N LEU A 481 2.87 -6.32 -2.51
CA LEU A 481 2.05 -6.91 -3.54
C LEU A 481 1.68 -5.81 -4.54
N ILE A 482 2.19 -5.88 -5.77
CA ILE A 482 2.06 -4.77 -6.74
C ILE A 482 0.61 -4.43 -7.12
N ALA A 483 -0.30 -5.38 -6.90
CA ALA A 483 -1.72 -5.22 -7.16
C ALA A 483 -2.50 -4.62 -5.97
N ASP A 484 -1.81 -4.10 -4.95
CA ASP A 484 -2.47 -3.36 -3.88
C ASP A 484 -3.05 -2.02 -4.35
N GLY A 485 -3.93 -1.45 -3.55
CA GLY A 485 -4.56 -0.15 -3.76
C GLY A 485 -4.00 0.94 -2.84
N ALA A 486 -2.80 0.75 -2.28
CA ALA A 486 -2.25 1.65 -1.28
C ALA A 486 -1.95 3.03 -1.87
N THR A 487 -1.36 3.10 -3.07
CA THR A 487 -1.04 4.36 -3.76
C THR A 487 -2.31 5.17 -4.08
N ALA A 488 -3.33 4.50 -4.63
CA ALA A 488 -4.63 5.08 -4.93
C ALA A 488 -5.32 5.64 -3.68
N SER A 489 -5.37 4.83 -2.61
CA SER A 489 -6.01 5.21 -1.35
C SER A 489 -5.27 6.35 -0.66
N THR A 490 -3.93 6.36 -0.73
CA THR A 490 -3.10 7.45 -0.23
C THR A 490 -3.39 8.75 -0.98
N ALA A 491 -3.39 8.73 -2.31
CA ALA A 491 -3.70 9.89 -3.15
C ALA A 491 -5.09 10.49 -2.84
N ARG A 492 -6.10 9.63 -2.71
CA ARG A 492 -7.45 10.05 -2.33
C ARG A 492 -7.46 10.69 -0.94
N ALA A 493 -6.77 10.10 0.05
CA ALA A 493 -6.75 10.64 1.39
C ALA A 493 -6.03 12.01 1.47
N ILE A 494 -4.84 12.14 0.86
CA ILE A 494 -4.09 13.41 0.91
C ILE A 494 -4.80 14.55 0.17
N SER A 495 -5.55 14.25 -0.88
CA SER A 495 -6.35 15.26 -1.60
C SER A 495 -7.52 15.81 -0.80
N LEU A 496 -7.97 15.07 0.20
CA LEU A 496 -8.99 15.48 1.16
C LEU A 496 -8.39 16.15 2.41
N GLY A 497 -7.06 16.27 2.50
CA GLY A 497 -6.39 16.93 3.62
C GLY A 497 -6.02 16.03 4.78
N VAL A 498 -5.97 14.72 4.56
CA VAL A 498 -5.33 13.79 5.51
C VAL A 498 -3.82 14.03 5.49
N PRO A 499 -3.14 14.06 6.66
CA PRO A 499 -1.69 14.07 6.75
C PRO A 499 -1.04 12.96 5.90
N VAL A 500 0.06 13.27 5.22
CA VAL A 500 0.65 12.36 4.21
C VAL A 500 1.11 11.04 4.82
N VAL A 501 1.72 11.10 6.02
CA VAL A 501 2.16 9.91 6.76
C VAL A 501 0.96 9.06 7.18
N GLY A 502 -0.04 9.66 7.83
CA GLY A 502 -1.24 8.94 8.25
C GLY A 502 -1.99 8.30 7.08
N ALA A 503 -2.10 9.02 5.96
CA ALA A 503 -2.73 8.52 4.73
C ALA A 503 -2.05 7.24 4.21
N TRP A 504 -0.73 7.25 4.09
CA TRP A 504 0.04 6.08 3.62
C TRP A 504 -0.09 4.89 4.56
N LEU A 505 0.17 5.10 5.85
CA LEU A 505 0.15 4.02 6.82
C LEU A 505 -1.23 3.36 6.87
N GLN A 506 -2.32 4.15 6.91
CA GLN A 506 -3.69 3.65 6.92
C GLN A 506 -4.07 2.96 5.61
N ALA A 507 -3.70 3.53 4.45
CA ALA A 507 -3.98 2.94 3.15
C ALA A 507 -3.41 1.52 3.05
N VAL A 508 -2.19 1.30 3.51
CA VAL A 508 -1.56 -0.03 3.49
C VAL A 508 -2.23 -1.00 4.45
N ILE A 509 -2.40 -0.65 5.74
CA ILE A 509 -2.91 -1.63 6.72
C ILE A 509 -4.39 -1.98 6.52
N THR A 510 -5.15 -1.13 5.81
CA THR A 510 -6.57 -1.36 5.51
C THR A 510 -6.79 -1.96 4.12
N ASP A 511 -5.72 -2.20 3.36
CA ASP A 511 -5.83 -2.85 2.06
C ASP A 511 -6.25 -4.32 2.21
N SER A 512 -7.30 -4.69 1.48
CA SER A 512 -7.86 -6.03 1.49
C SER A 512 -6.90 -7.12 1.03
N ILE A 513 -5.89 -6.79 0.22
CA ILE A 513 -4.93 -7.77 -0.29
C ILE A 513 -4.04 -8.33 0.83
N TYR A 514 -3.85 -7.56 1.90
CA TYR A 514 -3.08 -7.93 3.08
C TYR A 514 -3.95 -8.59 4.18
N ARG A 515 -5.27 -8.74 3.96
CA ARG A 515 -6.18 -9.43 4.87
C ARG A 515 -5.82 -10.91 5.03
N GLY A 516 -5.99 -11.43 6.24
CA GLY A 516 -5.61 -12.79 6.61
C GLY A 516 -4.10 -12.96 6.76
N ARG A 517 -3.36 -11.84 6.85
CA ARG A 517 -1.93 -11.76 7.18
C ARG A 517 -1.09 -12.75 6.37
N PRO A 518 -1.13 -12.69 5.02
CA PRO A 518 -0.26 -13.53 4.24
C PRO A 518 1.20 -13.26 4.62
N THR A 519 2.04 -14.28 4.54
CA THR A 519 3.44 -14.20 4.96
C THR A 519 4.39 -14.62 3.85
N TYR A 520 5.65 -14.19 3.97
CA TYR A 520 6.75 -14.54 3.09
C TYR A 520 8.02 -14.79 3.87
N PHE A 521 8.98 -15.46 3.27
CA PHE A 521 10.30 -15.58 3.84
C PHE A 521 11.14 -14.36 3.49
N ASP A 522 11.46 -13.55 4.47
CA ASP A 522 12.31 -12.39 4.32
C ASP A 522 13.78 -12.79 4.50
N THR A 523 14.55 -12.67 3.42
CA THR A 523 15.97 -13.00 3.40
C THR A 523 16.85 -12.00 4.16
N ASN A 524 16.41 -10.76 4.35
CA ASN A 524 17.19 -9.74 5.07
C ASN A 524 17.26 -10.04 6.57
N VAL A 525 16.15 -10.55 7.13
CA VAL A 525 16.04 -10.93 8.55
C VAL A 525 16.01 -12.44 8.77
N ASN A 526 16.09 -13.22 7.70
CA ASN A 526 16.12 -14.69 7.70
C ASN A 526 14.95 -15.31 8.50
N ARG A 527 13.73 -14.80 8.31
CA ARG A 527 12.52 -15.29 9.00
C ARG A 527 11.25 -15.03 8.18
N ILE A 528 10.18 -15.73 8.55
CA ILE A 528 8.85 -15.47 8.00
C ILE A 528 8.34 -14.12 8.51
N GLN A 529 7.88 -13.27 7.59
CA GLN A 529 7.33 -11.95 7.87
C GLN A 529 5.96 -11.79 7.19
N PRO A 530 5.04 -11.01 7.78
CA PRO A 530 3.79 -10.67 7.12
C PRO A 530 3.99 -9.65 6.00
N TYR A 531 3.15 -9.72 4.96
CA TYR A 531 3.00 -8.65 3.98
C TYR A 531 2.29 -7.42 4.58
N GLY A 532 2.27 -6.30 3.85
CA GLY A 532 1.49 -5.10 4.21
C GLY A 532 2.01 -4.33 5.42
N ARG A 533 3.34 -4.26 5.59
CA ARG A 533 4.00 -3.53 6.68
C ARG A 533 4.51 -2.18 6.16
N PRO A 534 3.77 -1.07 6.33
CA PRO A 534 4.21 0.25 5.93
C PRO A 534 5.14 0.86 6.97
N SER A 535 5.96 1.80 6.52
CA SER A 535 6.87 2.59 7.33
C SER A 535 7.01 4.00 6.75
N ALA A 536 7.24 4.97 7.62
CA ALA A 536 7.50 6.34 7.22
C ALA A 536 8.57 6.95 8.11
N MET A 537 9.37 7.84 7.53
CA MET A 537 10.37 8.63 8.23
C MET A 537 10.11 10.12 7.99
N PHE A 538 10.26 10.93 9.03
CA PHE A 538 10.01 12.37 8.97
C PHE A 538 10.79 13.12 10.06
N PRO A 539 11.10 14.42 9.89
CA PRO A 539 11.60 15.26 10.97
C PRO A 539 10.59 15.34 12.12
N CYS A 540 11.07 15.38 13.36
CA CYS A 540 10.19 15.39 14.53
C CYS A 540 9.21 16.57 14.53
N GLY A 541 7.93 16.31 14.83
CA GLY A 541 6.85 17.31 14.82
C GLY A 541 6.24 17.58 13.44
N HIS A 542 6.54 16.73 12.44
CA HIS A 542 6.03 16.82 11.07
C HIS A 542 5.30 15.54 10.62
N GLY A 543 4.93 14.66 11.56
CA GLY A 543 4.20 13.43 11.25
C GLY A 543 2.74 13.68 10.85
N ASP A 544 2.18 14.82 11.24
CA ASP A 544 0.81 15.24 10.95
C ASP A 544 0.73 16.29 9.81
N ASP A 545 1.83 16.50 9.09
CA ASP A 545 1.87 17.45 7.98
C ASP A 545 1.08 16.95 6.75
N ARG A 546 0.39 17.91 6.12
CA ARG A 546 -0.45 17.72 4.94
C ARG A 546 0.30 18.13 3.69
N VAL A 547 -0.13 17.59 2.56
CA VAL A 547 0.59 17.70 1.29
C VAL A 547 0.89 19.15 0.83
N TRP A 548 0.11 20.14 1.27
CA TRP A 548 0.35 21.56 0.97
C TRP A 548 1.23 22.32 1.96
N GLN A 549 1.66 21.67 3.05
CA GLN A 549 2.74 22.16 3.91
C GLN A 549 4.05 21.75 3.22
N THR A 550 4.70 22.72 2.59
CA THR A 550 5.91 22.55 1.78
C THR A 550 7.01 23.54 2.20
N ASP A 551 6.93 24.00 3.45
CA ASP A 551 7.89 24.94 4.01
C ASP A 551 9.29 24.32 4.08
N ASN A 552 10.33 25.14 3.92
CA ASN A 552 11.70 24.63 3.99
C ASN A 552 12.09 24.33 5.45
N LEU A 553 12.06 23.05 5.83
CA LEU A 553 12.49 22.58 7.16
C LEU A 553 14.02 22.59 7.37
N GLY A 554 14.81 22.78 6.31
CA GLY A 554 16.26 22.62 6.36
C GLY A 554 16.70 21.20 6.74
N ARG A 555 17.94 21.07 7.24
CA ARG A 555 18.42 19.78 7.75
C ARG A 555 17.78 19.49 9.12
N PRO A 556 17.24 18.29 9.34
CA PRO A 556 16.63 17.95 10.61
C PRO A 556 17.68 17.87 11.71
N GLY A 557 17.29 18.28 12.92
CA GLY A 557 18.02 17.95 14.16
C GLY A 557 17.49 16.69 14.84
N CYS A 558 16.38 16.13 14.34
CA CYS A 558 15.68 15.00 14.91
C CYS A 558 14.91 14.26 13.81
N LEU A 559 14.96 12.93 13.80
CA LEU A 559 14.18 12.08 12.90
C LEU A 559 13.32 11.12 13.71
N THR A 560 12.08 10.94 13.26
CA THR A 560 11.16 9.92 13.73
C THR A 560 10.91 8.92 12.62
N VAL A 561 10.95 7.64 12.95
CA VAL A 561 10.45 6.56 12.10
C VAL A 561 9.25 5.93 12.79
N VAL A 562 8.15 5.77 12.05
CA VAL A 562 6.96 5.04 12.51
C VAL A 562 6.65 3.92 11.54
N TRP A 563 6.09 2.83 12.05
CA TRP A 563 5.75 1.68 11.22
C TRP A 563 4.64 0.85 11.86
N TYR A 564 3.89 0.14 11.02
CA TYR A 564 3.01 -0.90 11.51
C TYR A 564 3.73 -2.25 11.53
N ASP A 565 3.52 -3.01 12.60
CA ASP A 565 3.86 -4.44 12.66
C ASP A 565 2.59 -5.28 12.74
N ASN A 566 2.48 -6.28 11.85
CA ASN A 566 1.26 -7.04 11.60
C ASN A 566 1.24 -8.38 12.32
#